data_AF-A0A2N2AC85-F1
#
_entry.id   AF-A0A2N2AC85-F1
#
_cell.length_a   1.000
_cell.length_b   1.000
_cell.length_c   1.000
_cell.angle_alpha   90.00
_cell.angle_beta   90.00
_cell.angle_gamma   90.00
#
_symmetry.space_group_name_H-M   'P 1'
#
loop_
_entity.id
_entity.type
_entity.pdbx_description
1 polymer ?
#
loop_
_entity_poly.entity_id
_entity_poly.type
_entity_poly.pdbx_seq_one_letter_code
_entity_poly.pdbx_strand_id
1 'polypeptide(L)'
;MPNYRRSHAPGAIYFFTLATLGRKPILMEDPVRVALRHAIQQVRVLFPFVIDGWVLLPDHMHCLWCLPEGDADFGKRWGMIKRLVTRELGCRGDLVSLSRRTRHEGSLWQRRFWEHQIRDEADYSRHLDYLHWNPVKHGYVQRVVDWPYSSFHRYVREGVLPVAWGGGNAPATGAFGE
;
A
#
# COMPACT_ATOMS: atom_id res chain seq x y z
N MET A 1 -20.67 13.05 -2.27
CA MET A 1 -19.20 13.27 -2.34
C MET A 1 -18.61 12.87 -1.00
N PRO A 2 -17.49 12.12 -0.93
CA PRO A 2 -16.86 11.84 0.35
C PRO A 2 -16.26 13.13 0.95
N ASN A 3 -16.58 13.43 2.21
CA ASN A 3 -16.10 14.60 2.99
C ASN A 3 -14.69 14.38 3.58
N TYR A 4 -13.93 13.45 3.02
CA TYR A 4 -12.62 13.08 3.52
C TYR A 4 -11.58 14.19 3.24
N ARG A 5 -10.91 14.67 4.30
CA ARG A 5 -9.80 15.63 4.22
C ARG A 5 -8.50 14.92 4.47
N ARG A 6 -7.53 15.14 3.57
CA ARG A 6 -6.18 14.61 3.68
C ARG A 6 -5.43 15.33 4.80
N SER A 7 -4.71 14.58 5.63
CA SER A 7 -3.72 15.21 6.50
C SER A 7 -2.47 15.54 5.71
N HIS A 8 -1.86 16.69 5.98
CA HIS A 8 -0.64 17.19 5.32
C HIS A 8 0.45 17.53 6.34
N ALA A 9 0.58 16.71 7.38
CA ALA A 9 1.64 16.85 8.37
C ALA A 9 3.00 16.50 7.74
N PRO A 10 3.97 17.45 7.68
CA PRO A 10 5.32 17.18 7.17
C PRO A 10 6.08 16.20 8.07
N GLY A 11 6.91 15.33 7.49
CA GLY A 11 7.69 14.36 8.27
C GLY A 11 6.88 13.24 8.91
N ALA A 12 5.57 13.16 8.65
CA ALA A 12 4.68 12.22 9.32
C ALA A 12 4.72 10.83 8.69
N ILE A 13 4.28 9.85 9.48
CA ILE A 13 4.07 8.47 9.05
C ILE A 13 2.61 8.30 8.62
N TYR A 14 2.40 7.64 7.48
CA TYR A 14 1.08 7.39 6.93
C TYR A 14 0.91 5.92 6.60
N PHE A 15 -0.23 5.37 7.00
CA PHE A 15 -0.74 4.11 6.48
C PHE A 15 -1.58 4.37 5.24
N PHE A 16 -1.43 3.53 4.21
CA PHE A 16 -2.20 3.61 2.98
C PHE A 16 -2.90 2.30 2.65
N THR A 17 -4.08 2.41 2.06
CA THR A 17 -4.72 1.31 1.32
C THR A 17 -4.83 1.68 -0.16
N LEU A 18 -4.20 0.88 -1.03
CA LEU A 18 -4.28 1.02 -2.48
C LEU A 18 -4.98 -0.18 -3.10
N ALA A 19 -6.09 0.02 -3.81
CA ALA A 19 -6.83 -1.05 -4.48
C ALA A 19 -6.79 -0.94 -6.00
N THR A 20 -6.89 -2.08 -6.68
CA THR A 20 -7.10 -2.18 -8.13
C THR A 20 -8.53 -1.78 -8.49
N LEU A 21 -8.74 -1.40 -9.76
CA LEU A 21 -10.05 -1.03 -10.24
C LEU A 21 -10.99 -2.23 -10.22
N GLY A 22 -12.09 -2.12 -9.47
CA GLY A 22 -13.09 -3.18 -9.37
C GLY A 22 -12.57 -4.40 -8.63
N ARG A 23 -11.57 -4.23 -7.74
CA ARG A 23 -11.01 -5.32 -6.92
C ARG A 23 -10.52 -6.51 -7.76
N LYS A 24 -9.95 -6.22 -8.93
CA LYS A 24 -9.36 -7.23 -9.81
C LYS A 24 -8.10 -7.83 -9.16
N PRO A 25 -7.97 -9.16 -9.07
CA PRO A 25 -6.91 -9.83 -8.33
C PRO A 25 -5.60 -9.95 -9.14
N ILE A 26 -5.09 -8.83 -9.65
CA ILE A 26 -3.93 -8.80 -10.58
C ILE A 26 -2.60 -8.46 -9.91
N LEU A 27 -2.59 -8.03 -8.64
CA LEU A 27 -1.37 -7.51 -8.01
C LEU A 27 -0.32 -8.60 -7.76
N MET A 28 -0.71 -9.88 -7.75
CA MET A 28 0.24 -10.99 -7.57
C MET A 28 0.96 -11.38 -8.86
N GLU A 29 0.46 -10.94 -10.01
CA GLU A 29 1.05 -11.27 -11.31
C GLU A 29 2.45 -10.66 -11.43
N ASP A 30 3.41 -11.46 -11.90
CA ASP A 30 4.81 -11.07 -12.01
C ASP A 30 5.04 -9.74 -12.75
N PRO A 31 4.41 -9.48 -13.92
CA PRO A 31 4.56 -8.21 -14.61
C PRO A 31 4.11 -7.02 -13.75
N VAL A 32 3.01 -7.17 -13.00
CA VAL A 32 2.47 -6.10 -12.15
C VAL A 32 3.39 -5.84 -10.96
N ARG A 33 3.93 -6.89 -10.34
CA ARG A 33 4.89 -6.76 -9.22
C ARG A 33 6.20 -6.11 -9.66
N VAL A 34 6.71 -6.49 -10.83
CA VAL A 34 7.93 -5.91 -11.41
C VAL A 34 7.70 -4.43 -11.71
N ALA A 35 6.61 -4.09 -12.40
CA ALA A 35 6.26 -2.70 -12.69
C ALA A 35 6.07 -1.85 -11.42
N LEU A 36 5.42 -2.41 -10.39
CA LEU A 36 5.25 -1.73 -9.11
C LEU A 36 6.59 -1.45 -8.43
N ARG A 37 7.50 -2.44 -8.41
CA ARG A 37 8.85 -2.28 -7.85
C ARG A 37 9.63 -1.20 -8.60
N HIS A 38 9.66 -1.25 -9.93
CA HIS A 38 10.35 -0.24 -10.75
C HIS A 38 9.78 1.16 -10.52
N ALA A 39 8.46 1.28 -10.50
CA ALA A 39 7.79 2.56 -10.25
C ALA A 39 8.13 3.13 -8.87
N ILE A 40 8.09 2.32 -7.81
CA ILE A 40 8.47 2.74 -6.45
C ILE A 40 9.94 3.19 -6.42
N GLN A 41 10.85 2.42 -7.00
CA GLN A 41 12.28 2.75 -7.04
C GLN A 41 12.53 4.08 -7.76
N GLN A 42 11.93 4.28 -8.93
CA GLN A 42 12.06 5.54 -9.68
C GLN A 42 11.51 6.74 -8.90
N VAL A 43 10.34 6.59 -8.27
CA VAL A 43 9.74 7.69 -7.50
C VAL A 43 10.55 8.00 -6.25
N ARG A 44 11.13 7.01 -5.56
CA ARG A 44 11.97 7.24 -4.37
C ARG A 44 13.25 8.04 -4.68
N VAL A 45 13.78 7.96 -5.89
CA VAL A 45 14.92 8.78 -6.32
C VAL A 45 14.53 10.26 -6.44
N LEU A 46 13.34 10.56 -6.96
CA LEU A 46 12.87 11.92 -7.21
C LEU A 46 12.19 12.56 -6.00
N PHE A 47 11.49 11.74 -5.21
CA PHE A 47 10.69 12.14 -4.05
C PHE A 47 10.95 11.13 -2.93
N PRO A 48 12.02 11.31 -2.13
CA PRO A 48 12.41 10.36 -1.11
C PRO A 48 11.30 10.06 -0.11
N PHE A 49 11.21 8.80 0.32
CA PHE A 49 10.41 8.33 1.46
C PHE A 49 10.94 6.98 1.93
N VAL A 50 10.62 6.62 3.16
CA VAL A 50 10.94 5.32 3.75
C VAL A 50 9.69 4.44 3.75
N ILE A 51 9.86 3.14 3.52
CA ILE A 51 8.79 2.15 3.61
C ILE A 51 9.06 1.29 4.84
N ASP A 52 8.28 1.52 5.89
CA ASP A 52 8.39 0.77 7.15
C ASP A 52 7.67 -0.56 7.03
N GLY A 53 6.48 -0.57 6.43
CA GLY A 53 5.67 -1.78 6.26
C GLY A 53 5.08 -1.85 4.86
N TRP A 54 4.95 -3.06 4.32
CA TRP A 54 4.07 -3.32 3.18
C TRP A 54 3.53 -4.75 3.17
N VAL A 55 2.35 -4.91 2.57
CA VAL A 55 1.76 -6.21 2.21
C VAL A 55 1.03 -6.06 0.89
N LEU A 56 1.26 -7.00 -0.02
CA LEU A 56 0.55 -7.09 -1.28
C LEU A 56 -0.46 -8.21 -1.19
N LEU A 57 -1.73 -7.90 -1.40
CA LEU A 57 -2.85 -8.84 -1.54
C LEU A 57 -3.24 -8.89 -3.02
N PRO A 58 -4.06 -9.86 -3.47
CA PRO A 58 -4.41 -10.00 -4.88
C PRO A 58 -4.97 -8.74 -5.53
N ASP A 59 -5.80 -7.98 -4.84
CA ASP A 59 -6.54 -6.84 -5.40
C ASP A 59 -6.26 -5.50 -4.69
N HIS A 60 -5.54 -5.52 -3.57
CA HIS A 60 -5.13 -4.32 -2.86
C HIS A 60 -3.80 -4.50 -2.12
N MET A 61 -3.26 -3.41 -1.59
CA MET A 61 -2.10 -3.44 -0.73
C MET A 61 -2.22 -2.45 0.40
N HIS A 62 -1.52 -2.76 1.49
CA HIS A 62 -1.27 -1.82 2.57
C HIS A 62 0.21 -1.48 2.65
N CYS A 63 0.51 -0.25 3.03
CA CYS A 63 1.87 0.14 3.35
C CYS A 63 1.94 1.30 4.34
N LEU A 64 3.04 1.36 5.07
CA LEU A 64 3.41 2.44 5.98
C LEU A 64 4.58 3.20 5.37
N TRP A 65 4.40 4.49 5.11
CA TRP A 65 5.47 5.38 4.66
C TRP A 65 5.81 6.41 5.71
N CYS A 66 7.10 6.62 5.92
CA CYS A 66 7.63 7.78 6.61
C CYS A 66 8.12 8.79 5.57
N LEU A 67 7.56 10.01 5.61
CA LEU A 67 7.92 11.09 4.70
C LEU A 67 9.07 11.93 5.28
N PRO A 68 9.89 12.58 4.43
CA PRO A 68 10.91 13.52 4.89
C PRO A 68 10.32 14.71 5.65
N GLU A 69 11.13 15.31 6.53
CA GLU A 69 10.80 16.60 7.15
C GLU A 69 10.50 17.65 6.06
N GLY A 70 9.47 18.47 6.30
CA GLY A 70 9.03 19.50 5.34
C GLY A 70 8.25 18.96 4.12
N ASP A 71 8.04 17.65 3.99
CA ASP A 71 7.30 17.03 2.88
C ASP A 71 6.08 16.26 3.38
N ALA A 72 4.92 16.53 2.76
CA ALA A 72 3.66 15.83 3.00
C ALA A 72 2.98 15.36 1.69
N ASP A 73 3.68 15.39 0.56
CA ASP A 73 3.11 15.13 -0.77
C ASP A 73 3.18 13.64 -1.14
N PHE A 74 2.52 12.82 -0.32
CA PHE A 74 2.26 11.42 -0.67
C PHE A 74 1.33 11.29 -1.89
N GLY A 75 0.51 12.32 -2.17
CA GLY A 75 -0.40 12.36 -3.30
C GLY A 75 0.32 12.30 -4.65
N LYS A 76 1.36 13.12 -4.82
CA LYS A 76 2.21 13.13 -6.01
C LYS A 76 2.98 11.82 -6.16
N ARG A 77 3.56 11.29 -5.08
CA ARG A 77 4.25 9.99 -5.07
C ARG A 77 3.33 8.88 -5.58
N TRP A 78 2.14 8.74 -4.99
CA TRP A 78 1.16 7.75 -5.45
C TRP A 78 0.69 7.99 -6.88
N GLY A 79 0.44 9.24 -7.27
CA GLY A 79 0.04 9.60 -8.64
C GLY A 79 1.08 9.16 -9.66
N MET A 80 2.36 9.42 -9.39
CA MET A 80 3.47 9.00 -10.24
C MET A 80 3.61 7.48 -10.27
N ILE A 81 3.60 6.80 -9.12
CA ILE A 81 3.68 5.33 -9.05
C ILE A 81 2.57 4.70 -9.90
N LYS A 82 1.32 5.11 -9.70
CA LYS A 82 0.17 4.58 -10.45
C LYS A 82 0.32 4.77 -11.97
N ARG A 83 0.80 5.94 -12.39
CA ARG A 83 1.04 6.27 -13.80
C ARG A 83 2.14 5.42 -14.40
N LEU A 84 3.26 5.25 -13.69
CA LEU A 84 4.40 4.45 -14.15
C LEU A 84 4.00 2.98 -14.33
N VAL A 85 3.33 2.39 -13.34
CA VAL A 85 2.83 1.00 -13.44
C VAL A 85 1.88 0.83 -14.63
N THR A 86 0.91 1.72 -14.78
CA THR A 86 -0.06 1.67 -15.89
C THR A 86 0.64 1.74 -17.25
N ARG A 87 1.68 2.58 -17.36
CA ARG A 87 2.46 2.76 -18.60
C ARG A 87 3.31 1.54 -18.91
N GLU A 88 4.02 0.98 -17.93
CA GLU A 88 4.89 -0.18 -18.10
C GLU A 88 4.12 -1.42 -18.55
N LEU A 89 2.91 -1.60 -18.03
CA LEU A 89 2.01 -2.70 -18.41
C LEU A 89 1.29 -2.47 -19.75
N GLY A 90 1.56 -1.38 -20.47
CA GLY A 90 0.91 -1.08 -21.74
C GLY A 90 -0.60 -0.86 -21.64
N CYS A 91 -1.13 -0.65 -20.43
CA CYS A 91 -2.55 -0.42 -20.19
C CYS A 91 -2.94 0.97 -20.72
N ARG A 92 -3.43 1.01 -21.96
CA ARG A 92 -3.86 2.27 -22.58
C ARG A 92 -5.11 2.80 -21.89
N GLY A 93 -5.17 4.11 -21.65
CA GLY A 93 -6.32 4.82 -21.09
C GLY A 93 -7.55 4.86 -22.02
N ASP A 94 -7.50 4.11 -23.11
CA ASP A 94 -8.45 4.20 -24.21
C ASP A 94 -9.79 3.54 -23.85
N LEU A 95 -9.84 2.73 -22.80
CA LEU A 95 -11.07 2.09 -22.29
C LEU A 95 -11.59 2.71 -20.98
N VAL A 96 -11.07 3.88 -20.56
CA VAL A 96 -11.60 4.57 -19.39
C VAL A 96 -12.54 5.73 -19.75
N SER A 97 -13.53 5.96 -18.89
CA SER A 97 -14.48 7.07 -18.98
C SER A 97 -13.81 8.43 -19.23
N LEU A 98 -14.49 9.37 -19.89
CA LEU A 98 -14.00 10.73 -20.14
C LEU A 98 -13.47 11.42 -18.87
N SER A 99 -14.14 11.25 -17.72
CA SER A 99 -13.69 11.79 -16.42
C SER A 99 -12.32 11.28 -15.94
N ARG A 100 -11.95 10.05 -16.33
CA ARG A 100 -10.64 9.46 -16.01
C ARG A 100 -9.59 9.93 -17.00
N ARG A 101 -9.94 10.01 -18.29
CA ARG A 101 -9.05 10.53 -19.34
C ARG A 101 -8.59 11.96 -19.04
N THR A 102 -9.51 12.85 -18.65
CA THR A 102 -9.19 14.25 -18.30
C THR A 102 -8.30 14.40 -17.06
N ARG A 103 -8.24 13.38 -16.20
CA ARG A 103 -7.38 13.34 -15.00
C ARG A 103 -6.17 12.44 -15.16
N HIS A 104 -5.91 11.95 -16.37
CA HIS A 104 -4.85 10.99 -16.67
C HIS A 104 -4.88 9.74 -15.76
N GLU A 105 -6.09 9.31 -15.36
CA GLU A 105 -6.32 8.11 -14.54
C GLU A 105 -6.42 6.86 -15.42
N GLY A 106 -5.62 5.82 -15.13
CA GLY A 106 -5.65 4.54 -15.84
C GLY A 106 -6.83 3.64 -15.48
N SER A 107 -6.93 2.50 -16.17
CA SER A 107 -7.90 1.43 -15.91
C SER A 107 -7.48 0.46 -14.81
N LEU A 108 -6.24 0.53 -14.34
CA LEU A 108 -5.68 -0.44 -13.40
C LEU A 108 -6.06 -0.20 -11.94
N TRP A 109 -6.08 1.08 -11.52
CA TRP A 109 -6.24 1.46 -10.11
C TRP A 109 -7.63 1.98 -9.79
N GLN A 110 -8.09 1.74 -8.56
CA GLN A 110 -9.20 2.48 -7.97
C GLN A 110 -8.84 3.98 -7.91
N ARG A 111 -9.87 4.84 -8.04
CA ARG A 111 -9.69 6.28 -7.88
C ARG A 111 -9.29 6.59 -6.45
N ARG A 112 -8.33 7.51 -6.28
CA ARG A 112 -7.75 7.87 -4.98
C ARG A 112 -7.17 6.64 -4.27
N PHE A 113 -6.89 6.79 -3.00
CA PHE A 113 -6.42 5.78 -2.07
C PHE A 113 -6.92 6.19 -0.70
N TRP A 114 -6.97 5.25 0.23
CA TRP A 114 -7.21 5.60 1.63
C TRP A 114 -5.88 5.91 2.29
N GLU A 115 -5.89 6.90 3.18
CA GLU A 115 -4.74 7.19 4.04
C GLU A 115 -5.16 7.47 5.48
N HIS A 116 -4.27 7.14 6.41
CA HIS A 116 -4.38 7.47 7.82
C HIS A 116 -3.02 7.95 8.32
N GLN A 117 -3.00 9.15 8.89
CA GLN A 117 -1.79 9.65 9.55
C GLN A 117 -1.66 8.96 10.90
N ILE A 118 -0.53 8.29 11.10
CA ILE A 118 -0.16 7.68 12.37
C ILE A 118 0.08 8.77 13.41
N ARG A 119 -0.54 8.60 14.57
CA ARG A 119 -0.58 9.65 15.61
C ARG A 119 0.43 9.45 16.73
N ASP A 120 0.77 8.20 17.02
CA ASP A 120 1.66 7.80 18.09
C ASP A 120 2.19 6.36 17.85
N GLU A 121 3.06 5.91 18.75
CA GLU A 121 3.72 4.59 18.68
C GLU A 121 2.74 3.41 18.78
N ALA A 122 1.66 3.56 19.57
CA ALA A 122 0.64 2.52 19.71
C ALA A 122 -0.18 2.40 18.42
N ASP A 123 -0.49 3.54 17.79
CA ASP A 123 -1.15 3.58 16.49
C ASP A 123 -0.26 3.01 15.37
N TYR A 124 1.04 3.32 15.39
CA TYR A 124 2.03 2.73 14.50
C TYR A 124 2.05 1.20 14.62
N SER A 125 2.22 0.69 15.83
CA SER A 125 2.29 -0.76 16.12
C SER A 125 1.03 -1.48 15.65
N ARG A 126 -0.16 -0.94 15.94
CA ARG A 126 -1.43 -1.53 15.49
C ARG A 126 -1.54 -1.61 13.97
N HIS A 127 -1.10 -0.58 13.25
CA HIS A 127 -1.17 -0.57 11.78
C HIS A 127 -0.12 -1.49 11.15
N LEU A 128 1.06 -1.63 11.76
CA LEU A 128 2.09 -2.56 11.32
C LEU A 128 1.64 -4.01 11.53
N ASP A 129 1.08 -4.32 12.70
CA ASP A 129 0.48 -5.61 13.01
C ASP A 129 -0.68 -5.92 12.05
N TYR A 130 -1.59 -4.96 11.87
CA TYR A 130 -2.71 -5.12 10.94
C TYR A 130 -2.24 -5.45 9.53
N LEU A 131 -1.23 -4.73 9.04
CA LEU A 131 -0.63 -4.92 7.73
C LEU A 131 -0.06 -6.34 7.58
N HIS A 132 0.69 -6.84 8.56
CA HIS A 132 1.26 -8.18 8.50
C HIS A 132 0.23 -9.29 8.68
N TRP A 133 -0.79 -9.07 9.50
CA TRP A 133 -1.86 -10.04 9.74
C TRP A 133 -2.89 -10.11 8.61
N ASN A 134 -2.92 -9.11 7.73
CA ASN A 134 -3.92 -8.97 6.67
C ASN A 134 -4.11 -10.20 5.76
N PRO A 135 -3.05 -10.93 5.33
CA PRO A 135 -3.23 -12.15 4.55
C PRO A 135 -4.00 -13.26 5.28
N VAL A 136 -3.85 -13.33 6.61
CA VAL A 136 -4.62 -14.26 7.46
C VAL A 136 -6.06 -13.79 7.60
N LYS A 137 -6.28 -12.49 7.81
CA LYS A 137 -7.62 -11.87 7.85
C LYS A 137 -8.46 -12.22 6.64
N HIS A 138 -7.87 -12.14 5.45
CA HIS A 138 -8.54 -12.42 4.17
C HIS A 138 -8.57 -13.92 3.81
N GLY A 139 -8.04 -14.78 4.68
CA GLY A 139 -8.09 -16.23 4.51
C GLY A 139 -7.15 -16.80 3.45
N TYR A 140 -6.14 -16.03 3.00
CA TYR A 140 -5.19 -16.52 2.00
C TYR A 140 -4.17 -17.50 2.59
N VAL A 141 -3.84 -17.35 3.87
CA VAL A 141 -2.93 -18.22 4.61
C VAL A 141 -3.41 -18.39 6.04
N GLN A 142 -3.02 -19.49 6.69
CA GLN A 142 -3.32 -19.70 8.12
C GLN A 142 -2.29 -19.04 9.04
N ARG A 143 -1.08 -18.80 8.56
CA ARG A 143 0.00 -18.17 9.32
C ARG A 143 0.61 -17.04 8.50
N VAL A 144 0.98 -15.95 9.17
CA VAL A 144 1.55 -14.75 8.53
C VAL A 144 2.83 -15.08 7.74
N VAL A 145 3.69 -15.95 8.29
CA VAL A 145 4.93 -16.39 7.63
C VAL A 145 4.70 -17.07 6.29
N ASP A 146 3.53 -17.67 6.05
CA ASP A 146 3.25 -18.38 4.81
C ASP A 146 2.95 -17.41 3.65
N TRP A 147 2.78 -16.11 3.91
CA TRP A 147 2.55 -15.10 2.87
C TRP A 147 3.87 -14.45 2.41
N PRO A 148 4.37 -14.72 1.19
CA PRO A 148 5.69 -14.25 0.76
C PRO A 148 5.73 -12.77 0.38
N TYR A 149 4.58 -12.13 0.18
CA TYR A 149 4.48 -10.79 -0.39
C TYR A 149 4.24 -9.72 0.69
N SER A 150 5.06 -9.74 1.74
CA SER A 150 5.03 -8.77 2.84
C SER A 150 6.43 -8.44 3.34
N SER A 151 6.60 -7.28 3.98
CA SER A 151 7.83 -6.97 4.72
C SER A 151 7.99 -7.80 6.00
N PHE A 152 7.02 -8.63 6.40
CA PHE A 152 7.11 -9.48 7.59
C PHE A 152 8.42 -10.26 7.64
N HIS A 153 8.85 -10.83 6.51
CA HIS A 153 10.10 -11.57 6.37
C HIS A 153 11.36 -10.75 6.67
N ARG A 154 11.32 -9.43 6.43
CA ARG A 154 12.39 -8.51 6.82
C ARG A 154 12.44 -8.38 8.34
N TYR A 155 11.30 -8.13 8.98
CA TYR A 155 11.19 -7.98 10.43
C TYR A 155 11.62 -9.25 11.17
N VAL A 156 11.30 -10.42 10.63
CA VAL A 156 11.77 -11.71 11.14
C VAL A 156 13.29 -11.84 11.04
N ARG A 157 13.86 -11.52 9.88
CA ARG A 157 15.32 -11.60 9.64
C ARG A 157 16.11 -10.63 10.53
N GLU A 158 15.54 -9.48 10.82
CA GLU A 158 16.11 -8.44 11.69
C GLU A 158 15.88 -8.73 13.18
N GLY A 159 15.15 -9.80 13.53
CA GLY A 159 14.87 -10.20 14.92
C GLY A 159 13.82 -9.35 15.63
N VAL A 160 13.08 -8.50 14.89
CA VAL A 160 12.05 -7.62 15.44
C VAL A 160 10.75 -8.37 15.71
N LEU A 161 10.37 -9.31 14.83
CA LEU A 161 9.20 -10.16 15.01
C LEU A 161 9.60 -11.64 15.03
N PRO A 162 8.99 -12.49 15.88
CA PRO A 162 9.23 -13.92 15.83
C PRO A 162 8.55 -14.55 14.61
N VAL A 163 9.14 -15.62 14.06
CA VAL A 163 8.58 -16.38 12.92
C VAL A 163 7.14 -16.85 13.19
N ALA A 164 6.83 -17.17 14.45
CA ALA A 164 5.52 -17.66 14.88
C ALA A 164 4.48 -16.53 15.14
N TRP A 165 4.86 -15.27 14.94
CA TRP A 165 3.96 -14.14 15.16
C TRP A 165 2.72 -14.21 14.26
N GLY A 166 1.56 -13.86 14.82
CA GLY A 166 0.28 -13.87 14.09
C GLY A 166 -0.28 -15.26 13.77
N GLY A 167 0.30 -16.34 14.34
CA GLY A 167 -0.18 -17.72 14.20
C GLY A 167 -1.33 -18.11 15.14
N GLY A 168 -2.05 -17.14 15.72
CA GLY A 168 -3.17 -17.36 16.65
C GLY A 168 -4.40 -16.52 16.31
N ASN A 169 -5.58 -17.00 16.72
CA ASN A 169 -6.92 -16.46 16.41
C ASN A 169 -7.25 -15.08 17.02
N ALA A 170 -6.29 -14.19 17.25
CA ALA A 170 -6.58 -12.84 17.73
C ALA A 170 -6.85 -11.91 16.54
N PRO A 171 -8.10 -11.46 16.30
CA PRO A 171 -8.35 -10.45 15.29
C PRO A 171 -7.77 -9.10 15.73
N ALA A 172 -7.11 -8.40 14.81
CA ALA A 172 -6.82 -6.99 14.99
C ALA A 172 -8.15 -6.21 15.01
N THR A 173 -8.66 -5.87 16.19
CA THR A 173 -9.89 -5.08 16.35
C THR A 173 -9.60 -3.61 16.01
N GLY A 174 -10.02 -3.17 14.82
CA GLY A 174 -9.91 -1.77 14.40
C GLY A 174 -10.53 -1.52 13.01
N ALA A 175 -10.91 -0.27 12.73
CA ALA A 175 -11.43 0.15 11.43
C ALA A 175 -10.28 0.67 10.55
N PHE A 176 -9.67 -0.21 9.75
CA PHE A 176 -8.43 0.06 9.00
C PHE A 176 -8.63 0.43 7.52
N GLY A 177 -9.79 1.02 7.17
CA GLY A 177 -10.01 1.63 5.86
C GLY A 177 -9.81 0.68 4.67
N GLU A 178 -10.53 -0.44 4.66
CA GLU A 178 -10.62 -1.39 3.54
C GLU A 178 -11.92 -1.29 2.77
#